data_AF-A0A939VSW1-F1
#
_entry.id   AF-A0A939VSW1-F1
#
_cell.length_a   1.000
_cell.length_b   1.000
_cell.length_c   1.000
_cell.angle_alpha   90.00
_cell.angle_beta   90.00
_cell.angle_gamma   90.00
#
_symmetry.space_group_name_H-M   'P 1'
#
loop_
_entity.id
_entity.type
_entity.pdbx_description
1 polymer ?
#
loop_
_entity_poly.entity_id
_entity_poly.type
_entity_poly.pdbx_seq_one_letter_code
_entity_poly.pdbx_strand_id
1 'polypeptide(L)' 'AGYASQNVYLYAASEGLATVVCAMVDRDTLTKAMNLPAGQQIMYSQPIGYPAR' A
#
# COMPACT_ATOMS: atom_id res chain seq x y z
N ALA A 1 -8.82 4.36 -6.27
CA ALA A 1 -7.63 3.78 -5.61
C ALA A 1 -6.41 4.70 -5.73
N GLY A 2 -5.97 5.12 -6.93
CA GLY A 2 -4.78 5.99 -7.08
C GLY A 2 -4.82 7.32 -6.29
N TYR A 3 -5.98 7.98 -6.21
CA TYR A 3 -6.13 9.18 -5.38
C TYR A 3 -6.01 8.89 -3.87
N ALA A 4 -6.40 7.69 -3.42
CA ALA A 4 -6.25 7.32 -2.02
C ALA A 4 -4.77 7.14 -1.64
N SER A 5 -3.95 6.54 -2.52
CA SER A 5 -2.50 6.44 -2.27
C SER A 5 -1.80 7.79 -2.20
N GLN A 6 -2.27 8.80 -2.94
CA GLN A 6 -1.73 10.16 -2.88
C GLN A 6 -2.01 10.81 -1.52
N ASN A 7 -3.20 10.62 -0.95
CA ASN A 7 -3.50 11.11 0.40
C ASN A 7 -2.62 10.46 1.46
N VAL A 8 -2.40 9.14 1.36
CA VAL A 8 -1.46 8.44 2.24
C VAL A 8 -0.04 8.97 2.07
N TYR A 9 0.39 9.28 0.85
CA TYR A 9 1.69 9.88 0.57
C TYR A 9 1.84 11.26 1.23
N LEU A 10 0.84 12.13 1.09
CA LEU A 10 0.83 13.46 1.70
C LEU A 10 0.88 13.38 3.23
N TYR A 11 0.13 12.45 3.83
CA TYR A 11 0.18 12.23 5.28
C TYR A 11 1.55 11.72 5.73
N ALA A 12 2.08 10.69 5.06
CA ALA A 12 3.40 10.15 5.39
C ALA A 12 4.48 11.24 5.33
N ALA A 13 4.46 12.09 4.28
CA ALA A 13 5.38 13.21 4.16
C ALA A 13 5.24 14.24 5.31
N SER A 14 4.01 14.53 5.75
CA SER A 14 3.74 15.44 6.87
C SER A 14 4.28 14.90 8.20
N GLU A 15 4.21 13.60 8.42
CA GLU A 15 4.67 12.93 9.65
C GLU A 15 6.16 12.56 9.62
N GLY A 16 6.91 12.98 8.58
CA GLY A 16 8.32 12.63 8.43
C GLY A 16 8.56 11.15 8.12
N LEU A 17 7.55 10.47 7.58
CA LEU A 17 7.61 9.07 7.15
C LEU A 17 7.88 8.97 5.65
N ALA A 18 8.48 7.85 5.25
CA ALA A 18 8.64 7.45 3.85
C ALA A 18 7.57 6.43 3.46
N THR A 19 7.09 6.51 2.22
CA THR A 19 6.17 5.53 1.65
C THR A 19 6.41 5.39 0.14
N VAL A 20 6.08 4.21 -0.39
CA VAL A 20 6.16 3.91 -1.82
C VAL A 20 4.94 3.08 -2.22
N VAL A 21 4.41 3.31 -3.42
CA VAL A 21 3.33 2.50 -3.98
C VAL A 21 3.94 1.39 -4.84
N CYS A 22 3.66 0.15 -4.46
CA CYS A 22 4.08 -1.05 -5.18
C CYS A 22 2.88 -1.65 -5.92
N ALA A 23 2.80 -1.42 -7.23
CA ALA A 23 1.74 -1.96 -8.09
C ALA A 23 2.04 -3.39 -8.59
N MET A 24 3.32 -3.79 -8.60
CA MET A 24 3.76 -5.14 -8.97
C MET A 24 3.87 -6.00 -7.70
N VAL A 25 2.78 -6.68 -7.36
CA VAL A 25 2.68 -7.60 -6.23
C VAL A 25 1.95 -8.88 -6.65
N ASP A 26 2.29 -10.00 -6.02
CA ASP A 26 1.57 -11.27 -6.20
C ASP A 26 0.21 -11.20 -5.49
N ARG A 27 -0.82 -10.84 -6.24
CA ARG A 27 -2.18 -10.67 -5.72
C ARG A 27 -2.81 -11.99 -5.30
N ASP A 28 -2.49 -13.10 -5.96
CA ASP A 28 -3.12 -14.38 -5.66
C ASP A 28 -2.61 -14.95 -4.34
N THR A 29 -1.29 -14.90 -4.15
CA THR A 29 -0.66 -15.31 -2.89
C THR A 29 -1.11 -14.43 -1.73
N LEU A 30 -1.15 -13.10 -1.93
CA LEU A 30 -1.59 -12.17 -0.88
C LEU A 30 -3.09 -12.31 -0.56
N THR A 31 -3.94 -12.53 -1.56
CA THR A 31 -5.39 -12.74 -1.35
C THR A 31 -5.65 -13.95 -0.47
N LYS A 32 -4.94 -15.06 -0.72
CA LYS A 32 -5.02 -16.28 0.10
C LYS A 32 -4.44 -16.06 1.49
N ALA A 33 -3.26 -15.44 1.59
CA ALA A 33 -2.58 -15.20 2.87
C ALA A 33 -3.39 -14.30 3.80
N MET A 34 -4.09 -13.30 3.25
CA MET A 34 -4.92 -12.35 4.01
C MET A 34 -6.36 -12.84 4.20
N ASN A 35 -6.73 -14.01 3.67
CA ASN A 35 -8.10 -14.55 3.69
C ASN A 35 -9.16 -13.51 3.22
N LEU A 36 -8.89 -12.86 2.09
CA LEU A 36 -9.73 -11.79 1.55
C LEU A 36 -11.09 -12.35 1.07
N PRO A 37 -12.22 -11.70 1.42
CA PRO A 37 -13.53 -12.18 0.99
C PRO A 37 -13.74 -12.08 -0.53
N ALA A 38 -14.67 -12.89 -1.05
CA ALA A 38 -15.04 -12.84 -2.45
C ALA A 38 -15.55 -11.43 -2.84
N GLY A 39 -15.01 -10.87 -3.93
CA GLY A 39 -15.33 -9.52 -4.40
C GLY A 39 -14.36 -8.42 -3.93
N GLN A 40 -13.34 -8.76 -3.14
CA GLN A 40 -12.31 -7.81 -2.70
C GLN A 40 -11.04 -8.09 -3.50
N GLN A 41 -10.37 -7.02 -3.91
CA GLN A 41 -9.17 -7.12 -4.73
C GLN A 41 -8.07 -6.21 -4.20
N ILE A 42 -6.83 -6.69 -4.29
CA ILE A 42 -5.64 -5.93 -3.92
C ILE A 42 -5.29 -5.00 -5.09
N MET A 43 -5.43 -3.69 -4.88
CA MET A 43 -5.10 -2.68 -5.88
C MET A 43 -3.60 -2.41 -5.97
N TYR A 44 -2.95 -2.25 -4.82
CA TYR A 44 -1.51 -2.03 -4.66
C TYR A 44 -1.12 -2.31 -3.21
N SER A 45 0.18 -2.48 -2.97
CA SER A 45 0.75 -2.44 -1.61
C SER A 45 1.41 -1.09 -1.39
N GLN A 46 1.23 -0.50 -0.20
CA GLN A 46 1.85 0.77 0.17
C GLN A 46 2.51 0.66 1.54
N PRO A 47 3.76 0.19 1.62
CA PRO A 47 4.52 0.22 2.86
C PRO A 47 4.75 1.65 3.35
N ILE A 48 4.79 1.80 4.67
CA ILE A 48 5.10 3.04 5.38
C ILE A 48 6.23 2.73 6.36
N GLY A 49 7.24 3.59 6.44
CA GLY A 49 8.36 3.42 7.35
C GLY A 49 9.13 4.71 7.57
N TYR A 50 10.21 4.63 8.36
CA TYR A 50 11.11 5.77 8.53
C TYR A 50 12.00 5.95 7.29
N PRO A 51 12.32 7.19 6.89
CA PRO A 51 13.28 7.44 5.81
C PRO A 51 14.63 6.76 6.09
N ALA A 52 15.24 6.21 5.03
CA ALA A 52 16.61 5.75 5.12
C ALA A 52 17.52 6.95 5.44
N ARG A 53 18.48 6.73 6.33
CA ARG A 53 19.42 7.76 6.80
C ARG A 53 20.35 8.24 5.68
#